data_AF-A0A7X3ZKZ5-F1
#
_entry.id   AF-A0A7X3ZKZ5-F1
#
_cell.length_a   1.000
_cell.length_b   1.000
_cell.length_c   1.000
_cell.angle_alpha   90.00
_cell.angle_beta   90.00
_cell.angle_gamma   90.00
#
_symmetry.space_group_name_H-M   'P 1'
#
loop_
_entity.id
_entity.type
_entity.pdbx_description
1 polymer ?
#
loop_
_entity_poly.entity_id
_entity_poly.type
_entity_poly.pdbx_seq_one_letter_code
_entity_poly.pdbx_strand_id
1 'polypeptide(L)'
;MLDVRLAQPDDAEAINRILQETWKVSLLFDVFTDHISSPVHKVLVAVKDGEVAGFLSAFLVSKPMLQWEIDLIVVYATSQGKGIGTKLIKEALTYGSNLGAYRAKASIRVDNHASQRAFCKAGFTTDTQVLNLLLWYPLACEPVSYVPETVSLIPVDTFIYRGLWIEGFVESQLSVEEQHSVIHAAQSRIFHEDRSDTGMFIPESLKHTITPDLLDSSADHGQYQHWYYIFKKENGC
;
A
#
# COMPACT_ATOMS: atom_id res chain seq x y z
N MET A 1 16.36 -24.07 -7.96
CA MET A 1 16.07 -23.13 -9.09
C MET A 1 15.09 -22.07 -8.60
N LEU A 2 15.24 -20.80 -9.00
CA LEU A 2 14.34 -19.70 -8.59
C LEU A 2 13.32 -19.40 -9.69
N ASP A 3 12.05 -19.60 -9.39
CA ASP A 3 10.92 -19.28 -10.25
C ASP A 3 10.05 -18.16 -9.65
N VAL A 4 9.34 -17.41 -10.48
CA VAL A 4 8.32 -16.45 -10.04
C VAL A 4 7.05 -16.73 -10.81
N ARG A 5 5.94 -16.89 -10.10
CA ARG A 5 4.62 -17.22 -10.67
C ARG A 5 3.50 -16.53 -9.91
N LEU A 6 2.31 -16.51 -10.50
CA LEU A 6 1.09 -16.14 -9.78
C LEU A 6 0.87 -17.09 -8.60
N ALA A 7 0.44 -16.52 -7.48
CA ALA A 7 0.03 -17.28 -6.31
C ALA A 7 -1.19 -18.14 -6.63
N GLN A 8 -1.26 -19.30 -6.00
CA GLN A 8 -2.38 -20.24 -6.02
C GLN A 8 -2.98 -20.31 -4.61
N PRO A 9 -4.22 -20.84 -4.44
CA PRO A 9 -4.83 -20.99 -3.12
C PRO A 9 -3.92 -21.70 -2.10
N ASP A 10 -3.19 -22.73 -2.54
CA ASP A 10 -2.30 -23.52 -1.67
C ASP A 10 -1.04 -22.76 -1.18
N ASP A 11 -0.74 -21.58 -1.75
CA ASP A 11 0.38 -20.74 -1.30
C ASP A 11 0.03 -19.93 -0.03
N ALA A 12 -1.25 -19.87 0.37
CA ALA A 12 -1.73 -19.02 1.46
C ALA A 12 -0.99 -19.28 2.77
N GLU A 13 -0.80 -20.55 3.14
CA GLU A 13 -0.10 -20.93 4.38
C GLU A 13 1.39 -20.57 4.36
N ALA A 14 2.03 -20.67 3.21
CA ALA A 14 3.42 -20.28 3.07
C ALA A 14 3.59 -18.76 3.18
N ILE A 15 2.67 -17.99 2.59
CA ILE A 15 2.61 -16.52 2.71
C ILE A 15 2.34 -16.11 4.16
N ASN A 16 1.38 -16.76 4.83
CA ASN A 16 1.08 -16.51 6.23
C ASN A 16 2.31 -16.75 7.13
N ARG A 17 3.06 -17.83 6.88
CA ARG A 17 4.32 -18.11 7.60
C ARG A 17 5.37 -17.03 7.37
N ILE A 18 5.53 -16.53 6.14
CA ILE A 18 6.43 -15.41 5.83
C ILE A 18 6.06 -14.18 6.65
N LEU A 19 4.77 -13.82 6.69
CA LEU A 19 4.25 -12.67 7.42
C LEU A 19 4.48 -12.81 8.93
N GLN A 20 4.20 -13.97 9.49
CA GLN A 20 4.40 -14.27 10.91
C GLN A 20 5.88 -14.22 11.31
N GLU A 21 6.76 -14.79 10.49
CA GLU A 21 8.19 -14.78 10.79
C GLU A 21 8.79 -13.37 10.67
N THR A 22 8.39 -12.62 9.63
CA THR A 22 8.99 -11.31 9.31
C THR A 22 8.42 -10.18 10.16
N TRP A 23 7.10 -10.14 10.34
CA TRP A 23 6.39 -9.00 10.93
C TRP A 23 5.47 -9.35 12.09
N LYS A 24 5.35 -10.63 12.47
CA LYS A 24 4.51 -11.10 13.59
C LYS A 24 3.01 -10.77 13.38
N VAL A 25 2.56 -10.79 12.13
CA VAL A 25 1.17 -10.57 11.73
C VAL A 25 0.63 -11.76 10.94
N SER A 26 -0.67 -11.97 11.02
CA SER A 26 -1.37 -13.03 10.27
C SER A 26 -1.84 -12.53 8.91
N LEU A 27 -1.88 -13.45 7.95
CA LEU A 27 -2.58 -13.25 6.69
C LEU A 27 -4.09 -13.15 6.94
N LEU A 28 -4.74 -12.16 6.32
CA LEU A 28 -6.18 -12.15 6.09
C LEU A 28 -6.50 -13.06 4.90
N PHE A 29 -6.85 -14.32 5.20
CA PHE A 29 -7.02 -15.38 4.20
C PHE A 29 -8.14 -15.12 3.19
N ASP A 30 -9.21 -14.48 3.62
CA ASP A 30 -10.31 -14.06 2.75
C ASP A 30 -9.84 -12.99 1.76
N VAL A 31 -9.12 -11.96 2.23
CA VAL A 31 -8.54 -10.92 1.36
C VAL A 31 -7.55 -11.52 0.36
N PHE A 32 -6.72 -12.48 0.79
CA PHE A 32 -5.85 -13.23 -0.11
C PHE A 32 -6.65 -13.94 -1.22
N THR A 33 -7.72 -14.64 -0.83
CA THR A 33 -8.58 -15.39 -1.75
C THR A 33 -9.23 -14.46 -2.78
N ASP A 34 -9.71 -13.30 -2.34
CA ASP A 34 -10.29 -12.28 -3.21
C ASP A 34 -9.24 -11.70 -4.17
N HIS A 35 -8.04 -11.41 -3.69
CA HIS A 35 -6.97 -10.82 -4.51
C HIS A 35 -6.46 -11.78 -5.59
N ILE A 36 -6.30 -13.08 -5.31
CA ILE A 36 -5.87 -14.04 -6.34
C ILE A 36 -6.95 -14.28 -7.41
N SER A 37 -8.21 -14.06 -7.07
CA SER A 37 -9.36 -14.23 -7.98
C SER A 37 -9.68 -12.96 -8.77
N SER A 38 -9.14 -11.81 -8.37
CA SER A 38 -9.46 -10.52 -8.94
C SER A 38 -8.74 -10.24 -10.28
N PRO A 39 -9.42 -9.69 -11.29
CA PRO A 39 -8.77 -9.30 -12.54
C PRO A 39 -7.77 -8.14 -12.33
N VAL A 40 -8.02 -7.28 -11.33
CA VAL A 40 -7.26 -6.04 -11.09
C VAL A 40 -6.24 -6.15 -9.96
N HIS A 41 -6.18 -7.27 -9.23
CA HIS A 41 -5.10 -7.59 -8.29
C HIS A 41 -4.18 -8.66 -8.89
N LYS A 42 -2.92 -8.67 -8.49
CA LYS A 42 -1.97 -9.74 -8.79
C LYS A 42 -1.13 -10.02 -7.55
N VAL A 43 -1.09 -11.30 -7.21
CA VAL A 43 -0.27 -11.82 -6.12
C VAL A 43 0.76 -12.75 -6.75
N LEU A 44 2.03 -12.47 -6.53
CA LEU A 44 3.16 -13.22 -7.07
C LEU A 44 3.90 -13.89 -5.93
N VAL A 45 4.35 -15.12 -6.16
CA VAL A 45 5.25 -15.84 -5.25
C VAL A 45 6.56 -16.13 -5.97
N ALA A 46 7.65 -16.01 -5.23
CA ALA A 46 8.96 -16.48 -5.66
C ALA A 46 9.18 -17.87 -5.06
N VAL A 47 9.30 -18.89 -5.89
CA VAL A 47 9.51 -20.27 -5.46
C VAL A 47 10.97 -20.64 -5.64
N LYS A 48 11.61 -21.12 -4.58
CA LYS A 48 12.98 -21.59 -4.59
C LYS A 48 13.05 -22.99 -3.99
N ASP A 49 13.55 -23.92 -4.79
CA ASP A 49 13.76 -25.32 -4.38
C ASP A 49 12.47 -25.98 -3.84
N GLY A 50 11.34 -25.65 -4.47
CA GLY A 50 10.01 -26.16 -4.13
C GLY A 50 9.24 -25.32 -3.11
N GLU A 51 9.90 -24.40 -2.41
CA GLU A 51 9.32 -23.63 -1.31
C GLU A 51 9.10 -22.16 -1.69
N VAL A 52 8.03 -21.55 -1.18
CA VAL A 52 7.81 -20.10 -1.36
C VAL A 52 8.85 -19.34 -0.53
N ALA A 53 9.72 -18.60 -1.21
CA ALA A 53 10.81 -17.81 -0.63
C ALA A 53 10.44 -16.34 -0.38
N GLY A 54 9.32 -15.87 -0.94
CA GLY A 54 8.83 -14.50 -0.85
C GLY A 54 7.58 -14.30 -1.70
N PHE A 55 6.89 -13.20 -1.48
CA PHE A 55 5.69 -12.83 -2.23
C PHE A 55 5.61 -11.33 -2.47
N LEU A 56 4.73 -10.94 -3.40
CA LEU A 56 4.38 -9.57 -3.71
C LEU A 56 2.87 -9.48 -4.00
N SER A 57 2.20 -8.45 -3.48
CA SER A 57 0.82 -8.10 -3.80
C SER A 57 0.77 -6.72 -4.45
N ALA A 58 0.03 -6.60 -5.53
CA ALA A 58 -0.13 -5.36 -6.29
C ALA A 58 -1.52 -5.28 -6.93
N PHE A 59 -2.00 -4.08 -7.20
CA PHE A 59 -3.33 -3.84 -7.75
C PHE A 59 -3.43 -2.58 -8.61
N LEU A 60 -4.46 -2.54 -9.45
CA LEU A 60 -4.73 -1.43 -10.35
C LEU A 60 -5.70 -0.42 -9.71
N VAL A 61 -5.27 0.83 -9.60
CA VAL A 61 -6.09 1.98 -9.23
C VAL A 61 -6.50 2.73 -10.49
N SER A 62 -7.78 3.03 -10.65
CA SER A 62 -8.33 3.58 -11.91
C SER A 62 -8.51 5.10 -11.95
N LYS A 63 -8.32 5.81 -10.84
CA LYS A 63 -8.51 7.26 -10.74
C LYS A 63 -7.33 7.94 -10.02
N PRO A 64 -6.95 9.17 -10.41
CA PRO A 64 -7.42 9.91 -11.60
C PRO A 64 -6.87 9.35 -12.93
N MET A 65 -5.94 8.39 -12.87
CA MET A 65 -5.35 7.70 -14.02
C MET A 65 -5.00 6.28 -13.60
N LEU A 66 -4.98 5.33 -14.55
CA LEU A 66 -4.59 3.94 -14.30
C LEU A 66 -3.17 3.87 -13.73
N GLN A 67 -3.07 3.44 -12.47
CA GLN A 67 -1.84 3.33 -11.70
C GLN A 67 -1.73 1.93 -11.10
N TRP A 68 -0.57 1.32 -11.22
CA TRP A 68 -0.25 0.03 -10.63
C TRP A 68 0.38 0.20 -9.24
N GLU A 69 -0.37 -0.04 -8.18
CA GLU A 69 0.14 0.05 -6.81
C GLU A 69 0.80 -1.27 -6.41
N ILE A 70 2.07 -1.21 -5.99
CA ILE A 70 2.76 -2.32 -5.33
C ILE A 70 2.64 -2.10 -3.82
N ASP A 71 1.72 -2.83 -3.20
CA ASP A 71 1.32 -2.68 -1.81
C ASP A 71 2.28 -3.39 -0.85
N LEU A 72 2.49 -4.68 -1.08
CA LEU A 72 3.23 -5.53 -0.15
C LEU A 72 4.29 -6.33 -0.88
N ILE A 73 5.52 -6.34 -0.35
CA ILE A 73 6.58 -7.22 -0.80
C ILE A 73 7.37 -7.73 0.40
N VAL A 74 7.46 -9.06 0.52
CA VAL A 74 8.19 -9.70 1.60
C VAL A 74 9.00 -10.86 1.05
N VAL A 75 10.25 -10.95 1.47
CA VAL A 75 11.14 -12.07 1.17
C VAL A 75 11.65 -12.62 2.48
N TYR A 76 11.58 -13.95 2.66
CA TYR A 76 12.12 -14.63 3.84
C TYR A 76 13.53 -14.15 4.14
N ALA A 77 13.82 -13.86 5.42
CA ALA A 77 15.10 -13.31 5.85
C ALA A 77 16.31 -14.13 5.33
N THR A 78 16.22 -15.46 5.38
CA THR A 78 17.25 -16.40 4.90
C THR A 78 17.44 -16.39 3.37
N SER A 79 16.48 -15.80 2.64
CA SER A 79 16.44 -15.71 1.18
C SER A 79 16.71 -14.28 0.66
N GLN A 80 16.87 -13.30 1.54
CA GLN A 80 17.21 -11.93 1.17
C GLN A 80 18.64 -11.80 0.60
N GLY A 81 18.92 -10.66 -0.04
CA GLY A 81 20.22 -10.38 -0.68
C GLY A 81 20.48 -11.14 -1.98
N LYS A 82 19.57 -12.03 -2.40
CA LYS A 82 19.71 -12.91 -3.57
C LYS A 82 18.95 -12.43 -4.82
N GLY A 83 18.50 -11.18 -4.82
CA GLY A 83 17.77 -10.58 -5.95
C GLY A 83 16.29 -10.98 -6.09
N ILE A 84 15.75 -11.78 -5.17
CA ILE A 84 14.36 -12.27 -5.22
C ILE A 84 13.34 -11.12 -5.25
N GLY A 85 13.50 -10.13 -4.37
CA GLY A 85 12.59 -8.97 -4.33
C GLY A 85 12.58 -8.20 -5.66
N THR A 86 13.75 -7.95 -6.25
CA THR A 86 13.84 -7.32 -7.58
C THR A 86 13.18 -8.16 -8.67
N LYS A 87 13.29 -9.50 -8.61
CA LYS A 87 12.63 -10.38 -9.58
C LYS A 87 11.10 -10.31 -9.44
N LEU A 88 10.57 -10.34 -8.22
CA LEU A 88 9.14 -10.16 -7.93
C LEU A 88 8.62 -8.81 -8.47
N ILE A 89 9.34 -7.71 -8.21
CA ILE A 89 8.94 -6.37 -8.66
C ILE A 89 8.90 -6.32 -10.20
N LYS A 90 9.94 -6.83 -10.87
CA LYS A 90 9.99 -6.83 -12.35
C LYS A 90 8.86 -7.64 -12.95
N GLU A 91 8.54 -8.79 -12.37
CA GLU A 91 7.41 -9.60 -12.82
C GLU A 91 6.09 -8.86 -12.62
N ALA A 92 5.91 -8.20 -11.47
CA ALA A 92 4.73 -7.37 -11.20
C ALA A 92 4.56 -6.23 -12.21
N LEU A 93 5.66 -5.61 -12.66
CA LEU A 93 5.64 -4.57 -13.69
C LEU A 93 5.12 -5.10 -15.04
N THR A 94 5.44 -6.33 -15.42
CA THR A 94 4.89 -6.95 -16.64
C THR A 94 3.36 -6.96 -16.59
N TYR A 95 2.77 -7.34 -15.45
CA TYR A 95 1.32 -7.33 -15.28
C TYR A 95 0.73 -5.91 -15.28
N GLY A 96 1.34 -4.97 -14.57
CA GLY A 96 0.90 -3.58 -14.56
C GLY A 96 0.88 -2.96 -15.97
N SER A 97 1.92 -3.24 -16.76
CA SER A 97 2.00 -2.82 -18.16
C SER A 97 0.88 -3.44 -19.02
N ASN A 98 0.63 -4.75 -18.88
CA ASN A 98 -0.40 -5.46 -19.64
C ASN A 98 -1.82 -4.99 -19.28
N LEU A 99 -2.02 -4.51 -18.05
CA LEU A 99 -3.27 -3.89 -17.60
C LEU A 99 -3.41 -2.43 -18.04
N GLY A 100 -2.46 -1.89 -18.81
CA GLY A 100 -2.51 -0.54 -19.36
C GLY A 100 -2.24 0.55 -18.31
N ALA A 101 -1.60 0.23 -17.19
CA ALA A 101 -1.20 1.24 -16.22
C ALA A 101 -0.22 2.22 -16.86
N TYR A 102 -0.39 3.51 -16.56
CA TYR A 102 0.53 4.55 -17.02
C TYR A 102 1.83 4.54 -16.21
N ARG A 103 1.72 4.31 -14.91
CA ARG A 103 2.84 4.21 -13.98
C ARG A 103 2.57 3.16 -12.91
N ALA A 104 3.63 2.63 -12.30
CA ALA A 104 3.56 1.94 -11.04
C ALA A 104 4.00 2.85 -9.89
N LYS A 105 3.44 2.65 -8.70
CA LYS A 105 3.80 3.35 -7.46
C LYS A 105 4.05 2.33 -6.35
N ALA A 106 4.94 2.68 -5.42
CA ALA A 106 5.09 2.02 -4.13
C ALA A 106 5.42 3.06 -3.06
N SER A 107 4.92 2.85 -1.85
CA SER A 107 5.28 3.65 -0.68
C SER A 107 6.32 2.90 0.14
N ILE A 108 7.52 3.46 0.28
CA ILE A 108 8.66 2.78 0.92
C ILE A 108 9.14 3.62 2.10
N ARG A 109 9.29 3.00 3.28
CA ARG A 109 9.89 3.68 4.45
C ARG A 109 11.29 4.22 4.13
N VAL A 110 11.61 5.39 4.65
CA VAL A 110 12.90 6.08 4.40
C VAL A 110 14.11 5.29 4.92
N ASP A 111 13.93 4.47 5.94
CA ASP A 111 14.96 3.62 6.54
C ASP A 111 15.02 2.20 5.92
N ASN A 112 14.06 1.84 5.07
CA ASN A 112 14.04 0.54 4.40
C ASN A 112 14.92 0.53 3.15
N HIS A 113 16.23 0.67 3.36
CA HIS A 113 17.22 0.70 2.28
C HIS A 113 17.25 -0.59 1.46
N ALA A 114 16.86 -1.74 2.04
CA ALA A 114 16.78 -2.99 1.31
C ALA A 114 15.70 -2.93 0.22
N SER A 115 14.50 -2.45 0.57
CA SER A 115 13.41 -2.24 -0.37
C SER A 115 13.77 -1.17 -1.41
N GLN A 116 14.27 -0.01 -0.98
CA GLN A 116 14.69 1.07 -1.89
C GLN A 116 15.69 0.57 -2.95
N ARG A 117 16.71 -0.21 -2.54
CA ARG A 117 17.66 -0.83 -3.49
C ARG A 117 16.98 -1.80 -4.45
N ALA A 118 16.02 -2.59 -3.99
CA ALA A 118 15.31 -3.54 -4.84
C ALA A 118 14.45 -2.84 -5.90
N PHE A 119 13.71 -1.79 -5.51
CA PHE A 119 12.90 -0.96 -6.39
C PHE A 119 13.76 -0.14 -7.37
N CYS A 120 14.84 0.47 -6.90
CA CYS A 120 15.80 1.17 -7.76
C CYS A 120 16.38 0.24 -8.85
N LYS A 121 16.79 -0.99 -8.48
CA LYS A 121 17.26 -2.00 -9.45
C LYS A 121 16.17 -2.49 -10.41
N ALA A 122 14.90 -2.35 -10.04
CA ALA A 122 13.77 -2.62 -10.91
C ALA A 122 13.42 -1.43 -11.83
N GLY A 123 14.08 -0.29 -11.66
CA GLY A 123 13.91 0.91 -12.51
C GLY A 123 13.01 1.99 -11.90
N PHE A 124 12.60 1.85 -10.63
CA PHE A 124 11.86 2.90 -9.95
C PHE A 124 12.76 4.08 -9.57
N THR A 125 12.18 5.27 -9.54
CA THR A 125 12.79 6.51 -9.05
C THR A 125 11.90 7.16 -7.98
N THR A 126 12.45 8.08 -7.20
CA THR A 126 11.71 8.89 -6.22
C THR A 126 12.13 10.34 -6.35
N ASP A 127 11.23 11.28 -6.04
CA ASP A 127 11.53 12.71 -5.96
C ASP A 127 12.15 13.11 -4.61
N THR A 128 12.40 12.13 -3.74
CA THR A 128 12.96 12.25 -2.39
C THR A 128 12.08 12.97 -1.38
N GLN A 129 10.85 13.38 -1.74
CA GLN A 129 9.91 13.98 -0.81
C GLN A 129 9.58 13.00 0.32
N VAL A 130 9.72 13.48 1.56
CA VAL A 130 9.40 12.71 2.75
C VAL A 130 7.95 12.95 3.15
N LEU A 131 7.22 11.86 3.37
CA LEU A 131 5.83 11.81 3.78
C LEU A 131 5.74 11.15 5.15
N ASN A 132 4.94 11.69 6.06
CA ASN A 132 4.55 11.01 7.30
C ASN A 132 3.29 10.21 7.05
N LEU A 133 3.24 8.97 7.52
CA LEU A 133 2.00 8.21 7.61
C LEU A 133 1.37 8.45 8.97
N LEU A 134 0.26 9.18 9.00
CA LEU A 134 -0.53 9.36 10.22
C LEU A 134 -1.72 8.42 10.21
N LEU A 135 -1.98 7.76 11.34
CA LEU A 135 -3.10 6.85 11.53
C LEU A 135 -4.01 7.33 12.67
N TRP A 136 -5.31 7.21 12.48
CA TRP A 136 -6.32 7.37 13.53
C TRP A 136 -7.09 6.07 13.69
N TYR A 137 -7.47 5.78 14.94
CA TYR A 137 -8.13 4.53 15.32
C TYR A 137 -9.65 4.71 15.43
N PRO A 138 -10.43 3.61 15.39
CA PRO A 138 -11.88 3.64 15.49
C PRO A 138 -12.38 4.42 16.70
N LEU A 139 -13.36 5.27 16.47
CA LEU A 139 -14.05 6.02 17.51
C LEU A 139 -15.54 5.70 17.43
N ALA A 140 -16.10 5.21 18.53
CA ALA A 140 -17.53 4.99 18.65
C ALA A 140 -18.24 6.34 18.76
N CYS A 141 -18.76 6.84 17.64
CA CYS A 141 -19.56 8.06 17.58
C CYS A 141 -20.69 7.91 16.55
N GLU A 142 -21.66 8.82 16.62
CA GLU A 142 -22.70 8.90 15.60
C GLU A 142 -22.09 9.16 14.22
N PRO A 143 -22.62 8.53 13.15
CA PRO A 143 -22.12 8.73 11.80
C PRO A 143 -22.10 10.20 11.40
N VAL A 144 -20.90 10.77 11.31
CA VAL A 144 -20.70 12.10 10.74
C VAL A 144 -20.86 11.99 9.22
N SER A 145 -21.74 12.80 8.66
CA SER A 145 -22.18 12.68 7.26
C SER A 145 -21.47 13.66 6.30
N TYR A 146 -20.66 14.58 6.83
CA TYR A 146 -20.01 15.59 6.00
C TYR A 146 -18.53 15.30 5.77
N VAL A 147 -18.19 15.07 4.50
CA VAL A 147 -16.82 15.02 3.97
C VAL A 147 -16.83 15.93 2.73
N PRO A 148 -15.95 16.93 2.63
CA PRO A 148 -15.85 17.78 1.44
C PRO A 148 -15.60 16.93 0.18
N GLU A 149 -16.20 17.31 -0.96
CA GLU A 149 -16.11 16.55 -2.22
C GLU A 149 -14.67 16.39 -2.75
N THR A 150 -13.77 17.27 -2.31
CA THR A 150 -12.34 17.27 -2.63
C THR A 150 -11.55 16.23 -1.83
N VAL A 151 -12.17 15.62 -0.82
CA VAL A 151 -11.57 14.60 0.04
C VAL A 151 -12.23 13.25 -0.25
N SER A 152 -11.41 12.23 -0.43
CA SER A 152 -11.87 10.86 -0.67
C SER A 152 -11.54 9.95 0.51
N LEU A 153 -12.54 9.18 0.95
CA LEU A 153 -12.38 8.10 1.93
C LEU A 153 -12.43 6.76 1.20
N ILE A 154 -11.28 6.13 1.05
CA ILE A 154 -11.06 4.96 0.19
C ILE A 154 -10.87 3.72 1.07
N PRO A 155 -11.81 2.76 1.06
CA PRO A 155 -11.62 1.48 1.73
C PRO A 155 -10.46 0.72 1.10
N VAL A 156 -9.57 0.18 1.92
CA VAL A 156 -8.44 -0.65 1.46
C VAL A 156 -8.40 -1.91 2.28
N ASP A 157 -8.39 -3.04 1.58
CA ASP A 157 -8.19 -4.36 2.16
C ASP A 157 -6.83 -4.88 1.68
N THR A 158 -5.91 -5.05 2.63
CA THR A 158 -4.58 -5.61 2.36
C THR A 158 -4.46 -6.98 3.03
N PHE A 159 -3.34 -7.66 2.81
CA PHE A 159 -3.10 -8.96 3.42
C PHE A 159 -2.99 -8.94 4.94
N ILE A 160 -2.74 -7.78 5.55
CA ILE A 160 -2.42 -7.70 6.99
C ILE A 160 -3.32 -6.73 7.76
N TYR A 161 -4.15 -5.94 7.08
CA TYR A 161 -5.13 -5.06 7.71
C TYR A 161 -6.23 -4.66 6.72
N ARG A 162 -7.39 -4.28 7.27
CA ARG A 162 -8.45 -3.55 6.58
C ARG A 162 -8.48 -2.13 7.12
N GLY A 163 -8.39 -1.14 6.26
CA GLY A 163 -8.34 0.26 6.67
C GLY A 163 -9.15 1.17 5.75
N LEU A 164 -9.04 2.47 6.02
CA LEU A 164 -9.66 3.52 5.23
C LEU A 164 -8.63 4.62 4.95
N TRP A 165 -8.26 4.79 3.69
CA TRP A 165 -7.32 5.83 3.27
C TRP A 165 -8.01 7.16 3.03
N ILE A 166 -7.38 8.24 3.48
CA ILE A 166 -7.84 9.60 3.25
C ILE A 166 -6.94 10.25 2.20
N GLU A 167 -7.53 10.66 1.08
CA GLU A 167 -6.83 11.37 0.00
C GLU A 167 -7.43 12.77 -0.21
N GLY A 168 -6.59 13.72 -0.64
CA GLY A 168 -6.99 15.11 -0.91
C GLY A 168 -7.09 16.00 0.33
N PHE A 169 -6.79 15.49 1.53
CA PHE A 169 -6.95 16.22 2.79
C PHE A 169 -6.16 17.54 2.83
N VAL A 170 -4.86 17.46 2.50
CA VAL A 170 -3.96 18.62 2.57
C VAL A 170 -4.15 19.54 1.37
N GLU A 171 -4.34 18.96 0.18
CA GLU A 171 -4.56 19.69 -1.07
C GLU A 171 -5.84 20.54 -1.04
N SER A 172 -6.83 20.11 -0.26
CA SER A 172 -8.11 20.80 -0.10
C SER A 172 -8.05 22.06 0.76
N GLN A 173 -6.95 22.32 1.47
CA GLN A 173 -6.78 23.49 2.37
C GLN A 173 -7.95 23.67 3.35
N LEU A 174 -8.37 22.55 3.96
CA LEU A 174 -9.51 22.48 4.85
C LEU A 174 -9.38 23.43 6.06
N SER A 175 -10.48 24.08 6.42
CA SER A 175 -10.61 24.74 7.72
C SER A 175 -10.50 23.74 8.87
N VAL A 176 -10.22 24.23 10.07
CA VAL A 176 -10.11 23.39 11.28
C VAL A 176 -11.37 22.53 11.48
N GLU A 177 -12.56 23.10 11.30
CA GLU A 177 -13.83 22.38 11.42
C GLU A 177 -13.98 21.26 10.38
N GLU A 178 -13.59 21.53 9.13
CA GLU A 178 -13.62 20.52 8.07
C GLU A 178 -12.60 19.40 8.31
N GLN A 179 -11.40 19.74 8.81
CA GLN A 179 -10.40 18.74 9.19
C GLN A 179 -10.96 17.76 10.24
N HIS A 180 -11.59 18.28 11.30
CA HIS A 180 -12.26 17.46 12.30
C HIS A 180 -13.39 16.62 11.71
N SER A 181 -14.24 17.23 10.87
CA SER A 181 -15.37 16.51 10.26
C SER A 181 -14.89 15.32 9.44
N VAL A 182 -13.83 15.49 8.65
CA VAL A 182 -13.25 14.40 7.85
C VAL A 182 -12.68 13.29 8.73
N ILE A 183 -11.85 13.61 9.73
CA ILE A 183 -11.25 12.59 10.59
C ILE A 183 -12.33 11.87 11.40
N HIS A 184 -13.31 12.56 11.96
CA HIS A 184 -14.42 11.93 12.68
C HIS A 184 -15.30 11.07 11.77
N ALA A 185 -15.61 11.52 10.55
CA ALA A 185 -16.34 10.70 9.58
C ALA A 185 -15.57 9.42 9.24
N ALA A 186 -14.25 9.53 9.05
CA ALA A 186 -13.39 8.38 8.79
C ALA A 186 -13.33 7.43 9.99
N GLN A 187 -13.11 7.93 11.21
CA GLN A 187 -13.07 7.15 12.45
C GLN A 187 -14.41 6.45 12.77
N SER A 188 -15.52 7.15 12.55
CA SER A 188 -16.86 6.57 12.67
C SER A 188 -17.06 5.45 11.65
N ARG A 189 -16.67 5.68 10.39
CA ARG A 189 -16.84 4.68 9.33
C ARG A 189 -16.04 3.41 9.61
N ILE A 190 -14.78 3.53 10.01
CA ILE A 190 -13.95 2.35 10.35
C ILE A 190 -14.49 1.61 11.58
N PHE A 191 -15.10 2.31 12.54
CA PHE A 191 -15.76 1.67 13.68
C PHE A 191 -16.96 0.81 13.25
N HIS A 192 -17.84 1.35 12.38
CA HIS A 192 -19.04 0.63 11.92
C HIS A 192 -18.74 -0.48 10.91
N GLU A 193 -17.65 -0.35 10.14
CA GLU A 193 -17.22 -1.34 9.14
C GLU A 193 -16.21 -2.37 9.70
N ASP A 194 -15.91 -2.35 11.01
CA ASP A 194 -14.92 -3.23 11.67
C ASP A 194 -13.55 -3.20 10.99
N ARG A 195 -13.07 -1.99 10.67
CA ARG A 195 -11.75 -1.71 10.08
C ARG A 195 -10.78 -1.25 11.15
N SER A 196 -9.49 -1.57 10.96
CA SER A 196 -8.44 -1.37 11.96
C SER A 196 -8.10 0.11 12.20
N ASP A 197 -8.01 0.89 11.14
CA ASP A 197 -7.50 2.26 11.17
C ASP A 197 -7.93 3.06 9.92
N THR A 198 -7.82 4.38 10.04
CA THR A 198 -7.83 5.30 8.90
C THR A 198 -6.52 6.05 8.84
N GLY A 199 -6.00 6.26 7.64
CA GLY A 199 -4.66 6.82 7.49
C GLY A 199 -4.48 7.70 6.27
N MET A 200 -3.46 8.55 6.32
CA MET A 200 -3.04 9.35 5.17
C MET A 200 -1.53 9.58 5.17
N PHE A 201 -0.99 9.79 3.97
CA PHE A 201 0.34 10.37 3.81
C PHE A 201 0.26 11.90 3.81
N ILE A 202 1.07 12.55 4.64
CA ILE A 202 1.22 14.01 4.67
C ILE A 202 2.67 14.37 4.38
N PRO A 203 2.97 15.22 3.39
CA PRO A 203 4.32 15.76 3.22
C PRO A 203 4.83 16.40 4.51
N GLU A 204 6.05 16.08 4.92
CA GLU A 204 6.67 16.64 6.15
C GLU A 204 6.55 18.16 6.18
N SER A 205 6.78 18.82 5.05
CA SER A 205 6.66 20.27 4.89
C SER A 205 5.26 20.82 5.15
N LEU A 206 4.23 19.99 5.06
CA LEU A 206 2.81 20.36 5.23
C LEU A 206 2.21 19.82 6.52
N LYS A 207 2.96 19.10 7.38
CA LYS A 207 2.43 18.60 8.66
C LYS A 207 1.87 19.72 9.55
N HIS A 208 2.43 20.93 9.45
CA HIS A 208 1.99 22.13 10.17
C HIS A 208 0.61 22.66 9.75
N THR A 209 0.02 22.17 8.65
CA THR A 209 -1.33 22.58 8.22
C THR A 209 -2.44 21.78 8.91
N ILE A 210 -2.07 20.71 9.61
CA ILE A 210 -3.00 19.88 10.38
C ILE A 210 -3.17 20.52 11.77
N THR A 211 -4.42 20.60 12.27
CA THR A 211 -4.66 21.12 13.61
C THR A 211 -3.93 20.28 14.68
N PRO A 212 -3.28 20.91 15.69
CA PRO A 212 -2.42 20.21 16.64
C PRO A 212 -3.09 19.04 17.39
N ASP A 213 -4.35 19.17 17.74
CA ASP A 213 -5.09 18.14 18.47
C ASP A 213 -5.37 16.88 17.62
N LEU A 214 -5.52 17.02 16.30
CA LEU A 214 -5.61 15.89 15.37
C LEU A 214 -4.25 15.20 15.22
N LEU A 215 -3.14 15.96 15.25
CA LEU A 215 -1.80 15.39 15.28
C LEU A 215 -1.56 14.62 16.59
N ASP A 216 -1.92 15.21 17.73
CA ASP A 216 -1.75 14.61 19.06
C ASP A 216 -2.59 13.33 19.25
N SER A 217 -3.73 13.23 18.57
CA SER A 217 -4.59 12.04 18.58
C SER A 217 -4.24 10.99 17.51
N SER A 218 -3.30 11.30 16.62
CA SER A 218 -2.82 10.37 15.59
C SER A 218 -1.64 9.54 16.09
N ALA A 219 -1.51 8.32 15.57
CA ALA A 219 -0.27 7.57 15.64
C ALA A 219 0.62 7.92 14.44
N ASP A 220 1.84 8.38 14.72
CA ASP A 220 2.86 8.53 13.68
C ASP A 220 3.45 7.16 13.35
N HIS A 221 3.12 6.67 12.17
CA HIS A 221 3.57 5.38 11.69
C HIS A 221 4.85 5.49 10.85
N GLY A 222 5.55 6.62 10.92
CA GLY A 222 6.88 6.84 10.37
C GLY A 222 6.91 7.48 8.99
N GLN A 223 8.12 7.63 8.47
CA GLN A 223 8.41 8.38 7.27
C GLN A 223 8.59 7.49 6.04
N TYR A 224 8.02 7.92 4.92
CA TYR A 224 7.97 7.22 3.65
C TYR A 224 8.36 8.12 2.49
N GLN A 225 8.72 7.49 1.38
CA GLN A 225 8.87 8.10 0.08
C GLN A 225 7.98 7.36 -0.91
N HIS A 226 7.37 8.10 -1.83
CA HIS A 226 6.76 7.50 -3.00
C HIS A 226 7.82 7.21 -4.05
N TRP A 227 7.80 5.99 -4.56
CA TRP A 227 8.64 5.50 -5.65
C TRP A 227 7.77 5.22 -6.86
N TYR A 228 8.22 5.63 -8.03
CA TYR A 228 7.47 5.53 -9.28
C TYR A 228 8.26 4.83 -10.38
N TYR A 229 7.55 4.07 -11.22
CA TYR A 229 8.05 3.54 -12.48
C TYR A 229 7.12 3.97 -13.61
N ILE A 230 7.65 4.58 -14.66
CA ILE A 230 6.85 4.99 -15.82
C ILE A 230 6.86 3.89 -16.87
N PHE A 231 5.69 3.38 -17.23
CA PHE A 231 5.58 2.44 -18.34
C PHE A 231 5.82 3.17 -19.65
N LYS A 232 6.74 2.67 -20.48
CA LYS A 232 6.92 3.22 -21.83
C LYS A 232 5.68 2.88 -22.64
N LYS A 233 5.07 3.86 -23.31
CA LYS A 233 4.13 3.55 -24.38
C LYS A 233 4.92 2.84 -25.48
N GLU A 234 4.52 1.62 -25.83
CA GLU A 234 4.96 1.05 -27.10
C GLU A 234 4.44 1.99 -28.18
N ASN A 235 5.36 2.69 -28.86
CA ASN A 235 5.04 3.36 -30.11
C ASN A 235 4.63 2.24 -31.07
N GLY A 236 3.32 2.07 -31.29
CA GLY A 236 2.82 1.10 -32.25
C GLY A 236 3.50 1.32 -33.61
N CYS A 237 4.03 0.23 -34.17
CA CYS A 237 4.34 0.14 -35.59
C CYS A 237 3.06 0.24 -36.42
#